data_AF-A0A953XLZ1-F1
#
_entry.id   AF-A0A953XLZ1-F1
#
_cell.length_a   1.000
_cell.length_b   1.000
_cell.length_c   1.000
_cell.angle_alpha   90.00
_cell.angle_beta   90.00
_cell.angle_gamma   90.00
#
_symmetry.space_group_name_H-M   'P 1'
#
loop_
_entity.id
_entity.type
_entity.pdbx_description
1 polymer ?
#
loop_
_entity_poly.entity_id
_entity_poly.type
_entity_poly.pdbx_seq_one_letter_code
_entity_poly.pdbx_strand_id
1 'polypeptide(L)'
;MSFSFSPLLEQLTDHSPALVVEPSYQEYCVRHGFAPGRAPTRISVDHYTSLPKELHEAHAMVLRLGGPASRAGFALVRVQNQLRSFFLFDDDAFAGAPAEVFLSQARFDQLMPFFVTQAKSEKGLVNLAIASGALSRALRLDNQAPLSAPAHAQSTFTFGSVAHEQLPEPRQEDYKGQVEIDAVLCAQREGRAALFVLEAKRDGSDRSLAKHKIAYAIWGLRSRLKTPALDVIGVYLKVGSREDGIHFRIAEYRLPDKGECLASLERSAAPSHLVLPHLHI
;
A
#
# COMPACT_ATOMS: atom_id res chain seq x y z
N MET A 1 -14.45 -20.31 -20.43
CA MET A 1 -14.75 -18.88 -20.68
C MET A 1 -13.68 -18.01 -20.03
N SER A 2 -13.53 -16.74 -20.43
CA SER A 2 -12.67 -15.78 -19.72
C SER A 2 -13.25 -15.47 -18.34
N PHE A 3 -12.37 -15.25 -17.35
CA PHE A 3 -12.79 -14.85 -16.01
C PHE A 3 -13.55 -13.52 -16.03
N SER A 4 -14.62 -13.42 -15.24
CA SER A 4 -15.43 -12.21 -15.04
C SER A 4 -16.05 -12.18 -13.65
N PHE A 5 -16.29 -10.98 -13.14
CA PHE A 5 -17.02 -10.69 -11.91
C PHE A 5 -18.53 -10.56 -12.09
N SER A 6 -19.07 -10.60 -13.32
CA SER A 6 -20.51 -10.39 -13.60
C SER A 6 -21.45 -11.23 -12.71
N PRO A 7 -21.22 -12.55 -12.50
CA PRO A 7 -22.08 -13.34 -11.61
C PRO A 7 -22.18 -12.85 -10.16
N LEU A 8 -21.12 -12.20 -9.64
CA LEU A 8 -21.14 -11.59 -8.30
C LEU A 8 -21.68 -10.16 -8.34
N LEU A 9 -21.44 -9.43 -9.45
CA LEU A 9 -22.03 -8.11 -9.65
C LEU A 9 -23.56 -8.16 -9.74
N GLU A 10 -24.12 -9.22 -10.34
CA GLU A 10 -25.57 -9.49 -10.35
C GLU A 10 -26.13 -9.74 -8.93
N GLN A 11 -25.33 -10.31 -8.04
CA GLN A 11 -25.70 -10.53 -6.63
C GLN A 11 -25.61 -9.25 -5.80
N LEU A 12 -24.80 -8.27 -6.22
CA LEU A 12 -24.85 -6.91 -5.70
C LEU A 12 -26.14 -6.23 -6.24
N THR A 13 -27.31 -6.66 -5.75
CA THR A 13 -28.64 -6.00 -5.92
C THR A 13 -28.53 -4.48 -5.85
N ASP A 14 -29.40 -3.65 -6.44
CA ASP A 14 -29.32 -2.15 -6.42
C ASP A 14 -29.11 -1.48 -5.04
N HIS A 15 -29.14 -2.24 -3.95
CA HIS A 15 -28.73 -1.81 -2.63
C HIS A 15 -27.25 -1.39 -2.59
N SER A 16 -27.01 -0.21 -2.04
CA SER A 16 -25.70 0.31 -1.66
C SER A 16 -25.81 0.83 -0.23
N PRO A 17 -24.88 0.48 0.67
CA PRO A 17 -23.66 -0.29 0.45
C PRO A 17 -23.93 -1.80 0.32
N ALA A 18 -23.07 -2.51 -0.39
CA ALA A 18 -23.18 -3.96 -0.57
C ALA A 18 -21.80 -4.64 -0.56
N LEU A 19 -21.78 -5.86 -0.03
CA LEU A 19 -20.60 -6.71 0.13
C LEU A 19 -20.96 -8.13 -0.25
N VAL A 20 -20.21 -8.72 -1.18
CA VAL A 20 -20.31 -10.15 -1.52
C VAL A 20 -18.94 -10.77 -1.30
N VAL A 21 -18.90 -11.84 -0.50
CA VAL A 21 -17.67 -12.56 -0.16
C VAL A 21 -17.67 -13.91 -0.87
N GLU A 22 -16.57 -14.20 -1.57
CA GLU A 22 -16.32 -15.49 -2.20
C GLU A 22 -15.11 -16.15 -1.52
N PRO A 23 -15.31 -17.28 -0.81
CA PRO A 23 -14.26 -17.91 0.00
C PRO A 23 -13.12 -18.50 -0.85
N SER A 24 -13.35 -18.76 -2.14
CA SER A 24 -12.35 -19.39 -3.00
C SER A 24 -12.49 -18.95 -4.45
N TYR A 25 -11.47 -18.23 -4.95
CA TYR A 25 -11.33 -17.89 -6.36
C TYR A 25 -11.39 -19.12 -7.28
N GLN A 26 -10.79 -20.23 -6.86
CA GLN A 26 -10.77 -21.45 -7.66
C GLN A 26 -12.16 -22.08 -7.77
N GLU A 27 -12.90 -22.15 -6.65
CA GLU A 27 -14.26 -22.72 -6.64
C GLU A 27 -15.21 -21.82 -7.42
N TYR A 28 -15.07 -20.50 -7.32
CA TYR A 28 -15.79 -19.55 -8.16
C TYR A 28 -15.55 -19.79 -9.66
N CYS A 29 -14.30 -19.97 -10.07
CA CYS A 29 -13.98 -20.26 -11.47
C CYS A 29 -14.62 -21.58 -11.93
N VAL A 30 -14.57 -22.64 -11.10
CA VAL A 30 -15.19 -23.93 -11.40
C VAL A 30 -16.71 -23.81 -11.50
N ARG A 31 -17.35 -23.15 -10.54
CA ARG A 31 -18.81 -22.96 -10.46
C ARG A 31 -19.38 -22.25 -11.69
N HIS A 32 -18.61 -21.33 -12.28
CA HIS A 32 -19.05 -20.52 -13.41
C HIS A 32 -18.35 -20.86 -14.76
N GLY A 33 -17.58 -21.94 -14.83
CA GLY A 33 -16.94 -22.39 -16.08
C GLY A 33 -15.83 -21.47 -16.62
N PHE A 34 -15.18 -20.70 -15.73
CA PHE A 34 -14.04 -19.85 -16.07
C PHE A 34 -12.73 -20.63 -16.08
N ALA A 35 -11.83 -20.29 -17.00
CA ALA A 35 -10.48 -20.86 -16.99
C ALA A 35 -9.72 -20.36 -15.75
N PRO A 36 -9.22 -21.24 -14.88
CA PRO A 36 -8.53 -20.83 -13.65
C PRO A 36 -7.20 -20.15 -14.00
N GLY A 37 -7.05 -18.89 -13.59
CA GLY A 37 -5.81 -18.13 -13.69
C GLY A 37 -5.04 -18.08 -12.37
N ARG A 38 -3.91 -17.35 -12.36
CA ARG A 38 -3.24 -16.99 -11.10
C ARG A 38 -4.10 -16.00 -10.33
N ALA A 39 -4.72 -16.43 -9.22
CA ALA A 39 -5.61 -15.60 -8.42
C ALA A 39 -5.07 -14.18 -8.14
N PRO A 40 -3.80 -13.98 -7.73
CA PRO A 40 -3.29 -12.62 -7.48
C PRO A 40 -3.46 -11.68 -8.68
N THR A 41 -3.29 -12.16 -9.90
CA THR A 41 -3.43 -11.35 -11.13
C THR A 41 -4.88 -10.93 -11.44
N ARG A 42 -5.86 -11.48 -10.73
CA ARG A 42 -7.29 -11.25 -10.98
C ARG A 42 -8.00 -10.57 -9.83
N ILE A 43 -7.58 -10.83 -8.60
CA ILE A 43 -8.25 -10.34 -7.38
C ILE A 43 -7.35 -9.45 -6.49
N SER A 44 -6.12 -9.15 -6.92
CA SER A 44 -5.26 -8.14 -6.30
C SER A 44 -5.12 -6.95 -7.26
N VAL A 45 -5.64 -5.79 -6.85
CA VAL A 45 -5.63 -4.57 -7.65
C VAL A 45 -4.71 -3.57 -6.97
N ASP A 46 -3.59 -3.25 -7.62
CA ASP A 46 -2.62 -2.31 -7.05
C ASP A 46 -2.98 -0.84 -7.34
N HIS A 47 -3.65 -0.59 -8.48
CA HIS A 47 -3.87 0.75 -9.03
C HIS A 47 -5.29 0.92 -9.56
N TYR A 48 -5.82 2.15 -9.50
CA TYR A 48 -7.17 2.46 -9.99
C TYR A 48 -7.35 2.07 -11.46
N THR A 49 -6.38 2.39 -12.31
CA THR A 49 -6.31 2.07 -13.74
C THR A 49 -6.22 0.58 -14.05
N SER A 50 -5.77 -0.24 -13.07
CA SER A 50 -5.67 -1.69 -13.21
C SER A 50 -6.97 -2.42 -12.84
N LEU A 51 -7.96 -1.69 -12.31
CA LEU A 51 -9.25 -2.25 -11.95
C LEU A 51 -9.99 -2.69 -13.24
N PRO A 52 -10.54 -3.91 -13.29
CA PRO A 52 -11.30 -4.38 -14.44
C PRO A 52 -12.46 -3.45 -14.80
N LYS A 53 -12.70 -3.27 -16.10
CA LYS A 53 -13.74 -2.38 -16.64
C LYS A 53 -15.12 -2.62 -16.01
N GLU A 54 -15.52 -3.90 -15.86
CA GLU A 54 -16.80 -4.27 -15.24
C GLU A 54 -16.93 -3.79 -13.78
N LEU A 55 -15.82 -3.72 -13.04
CA LEU A 55 -15.80 -3.20 -11.66
C LEU A 55 -15.82 -1.67 -11.63
N HIS A 56 -15.16 -1.01 -12.59
CA HIS A 56 -15.29 0.44 -12.76
C HIS A 56 -16.74 0.85 -13.04
N GLU A 57 -17.38 0.20 -14.00
CA GLU A 57 -18.77 0.48 -14.40
C GLU A 57 -19.75 0.20 -13.27
N ALA A 58 -19.50 -0.84 -12.47
CA ALA A 58 -20.30 -1.17 -11.30
C ALA A 58 -19.97 -0.36 -10.03
N HIS A 59 -19.01 0.58 -10.09
CA HIS A 59 -18.49 1.31 -8.93
C HIS A 59 -18.09 0.39 -7.76
N ALA A 60 -17.52 -0.77 -8.07
CA ALA A 60 -17.17 -1.81 -7.11
C ALA A 60 -15.66 -2.01 -7.01
N MET A 61 -15.18 -2.33 -5.81
CA MET A 61 -13.79 -2.69 -5.53
C MET A 61 -13.70 -4.19 -5.26
N VAL A 62 -12.63 -4.84 -5.75
CA VAL A 62 -12.28 -6.20 -5.35
C VAL A 62 -11.19 -6.17 -4.29
N LEU A 63 -11.40 -6.90 -3.19
CA LEU A 63 -10.44 -7.05 -2.11
C LEU A 63 -10.07 -8.53 -1.97
N ARG A 64 -8.78 -8.85 -2.04
CA ARG A 64 -8.31 -10.20 -1.71
C ARG A 64 -8.35 -10.39 -0.21
N LEU A 65 -9.03 -11.43 0.26
CA LEU A 65 -9.18 -11.73 1.69
C LEU A 65 -8.19 -12.78 2.20
N GLY A 66 -7.46 -13.45 1.29
CA GLY A 66 -6.65 -14.61 1.64
C GLY A 66 -7.48 -15.88 1.78
N GLY A 67 -6.91 -16.95 2.33
CA GLY A 67 -7.55 -18.24 2.54
C GLY A 67 -6.52 -19.35 2.77
N PRO A 68 -6.94 -20.62 2.92
CA PRO A 68 -6.04 -21.76 3.04
C PRO A 68 -5.04 -21.79 1.87
N ALA A 69 -3.85 -22.36 2.08
CA ALA A 69 -2.64 -22.22 1.26
C ALA A 69 -2.73 -22.44 -0.28
N SER A 70 -3.90 -22.78 -0.82
CA SER A 70 -4.18 -22.92 -2.26
C SER A 70 -5.46 -22.21 -2.76
N ARG A 71 -6.28 -21.65 -1.87
CA ARG A 71 -7.59 -21.04 -2.20
C ARG A 71 -7.66 -19.62 -1.65
N ALA A 72 -7.29 -18.65 -2.47
CA ALA A 72 -7.46 -17.24 -2.12
C ALA A 72 -8.93 -16.84 -2.30
N GLY A 73 -9.59 -16.46 -1.21
CA GLY A 73 -10.87 -15.78 -1.22
C GLY A 73 -10.74 -14.30 -1.56
N PHE A 74 -11.86 -13.70 -1.92
CA PHE A 74 -11.98 -12.29 -2.25
C PHE A 74 -13.37 -11.77 -1.93
N ALA A 75 -13.50 -10.45 -1.84
CA ALA A 75 -14.77 -9.77 -1.71
C ALA A 75 -14.95 -8.75 -2.83
N LEU A 76 -16.20 -8.57 -3.26
CA LEU A 76 -16.63 -7.40 -4.01
C LEU A 76 -17.34 -6.45 -3.06
N VAL A 77 -16.92 -5.20 -3.11
CA VAL A 77 -17.42 -4.13 -2.25
C VAL A 77 -17.97 -3.04 -3.13
N ARG A 78 -19.25 -2.69 -2.97
CA ARG A 78 -19.85 -1.55 -3.66
C ARG A 78 -20.38 -0.55 -2.66
N VAL A 79 -19.90 0.68 -2.79
CA VAL A 79 -20.43 1.84 -2.09
C VAL A 79 -20.63 2.93 -3.13
N GLN A 80 -21.88 3.38 -3.29
CA GLN A 80 -22.32 4.25 -4.36
C GLN A 80 -21.45 5.50 -4.44
N ASN A 81 -20.88 5.76 -5.63
CA ASN A 81 -19.99 6.88 -5.92
C ASN A 81 -18.71 6.98 -5.06
N GLN A 82 -18.36 5.91 -4.32
CA GLN A 82 -17.22 5.89 -3.41
C GLN A 82 -16.08 4.97 -3.86
N LEU A 83 -16.07 4.46 -5.10
CA LEU A 83 -14.97 3.62 -5.59
C LEU A 83 -13.58 4.27 -5.40
N ARG A 84 -13.48 5.59 -5.59
CA ARG A 84 -12.23 6.35 -5.41
C ARG A 84 -11.72 6.32 -3.96
N SER A 85 -12.59 6.09 -2.96
CA SER A 85 -12.21 6.05 -1.55
C SER A 85 -11.31 4.86 -1.20
N PHE A 86 -11.22 3.85 -2.08
CA PHE A 86 -10.32 2.69 -1.94
C PHE A 86 -8.90 2.93 -2.47
N PHE A 87 -8.63 4.11 -3.02
CA PHE A 87 -7.34 4.44 -3.64
C PHE A 87 -6.76 5.74 -3.07
N LEU A 88 -5.44 5.82 -3.08
CA LEU A 88 -4.65 7.02 -2.83
C LEU A 88 -4.21 7.56 -4.20
N PHE A 89 -4.72 8.72 -4.61
CA PHE A 89 -4.31 9.34 -5.87
C PHE A 89 -3.09 10.22 -5.65
N ASP A 90 -2.10 10.17 -6.55
CA ASP A 90 -0.83 10.88 -6.38
C ASP A 90 -1.02 12.40 -6.21
N ASP A 91 -1.94 12.98 -6.98
CA ASP A 91 -2.23 14.42 -6.96
C ASP A 91 -2.75 14.87 -5.59
N ASP A 92 -3.47 14.00 -4.87
CA ASP A 92 -3.96 14.25 -3.51
C ASP A 92 -2.90 13.87 -2.46
N ALA A 93 -2.27 12.70 -2.63
CA ALA A 93 -1.28 12.15 -1.71
C ALA A 93 -0.11 13.11 -1.49
N PHE A 94 0.40 13.67 -2.58
CA PHE A 94 1.56 14.56 -2.60
C PHE A 94 1.19 16.04 -2.77
N ALA A 95 -0.10 16.38 -2.70
CA ALA A 95 -0.58 17.77 -2.76
C ALA A 95 0.13 18.65 -1.72
N GLY A 96 0.62 19.80 -2.17
CA GLY A 96 1.21 20.82 -1.30
C GLY A 96 2.67 20.60 -0.91
N ALA A 97 3.35 19.58 -1.46
CA ALA A 97 4.79 19.39 -1.27
C ALA A 97 5.58 19.97 -2.46
N PRO A 98 6.18 21.17 -2.35
CA PRO A 98 7.12 21.64 -3.35
C PRO A 98 8.40 20.80 -3.32
N ALA A 99 9.06 20.70 -4.48
CA ALA A 99 10.35 20.05 -4.58
C ALA A 99 11.41 20.83 -3.76
N GLU A 100 12.06 20.15 -2.82
CA GLU A 100 13.15 20.67 -1.98
C GLU A 100 14.45 19.93 -2.32
N VAL A 101 15.53 20.66 -2.59
CA VAL A 101 16.86 20.07 -2.76
C VAL A 101 17.30 19.43 -1.44
N PHE A 102 17.63 18.14 -1.50
CA PHE A 102 18.09 17.35 -0.37
C PHE A 102 19.57 17.01 -0.53
N LEU A 103 20.39 17.53 0.38
CA LEU A 103 21.80 17.21 0.48
C LEU A 103 21.98 16.03 1.44
N SER A 104 22.28 14.86 0.87
CA SER A 104 22.53 13.65 1.65
C SER A 104 23.79 13.80 2.52
N GLN A 105 23.69 13.39 3.78
CA GLN A 105 24.84 13.22 4.68
C GLN A 105 25.50 11.85 4.55
N ALA A 106 24.96 10.96 3.71
CA ALA A 106 25.55 9.66 3.46
C ALA A 106 26.88 9.83 2.72
N ARG A 107 27.83 8.94 3.01
CA ARG A 107 29.10 8.92 2.29
C ARG A 107 28.85 8.48 0.84
N PHE A 108 29.65 9.01 -0.07
CA PHE A 108 29.58 8.68 -1.49
C PHE A 108 29.65 7.17 -1.78
N ASP A 109 30.52 6.46 -1.08
CA ASP A 109 30.69 5.00 -1.22
C ASP A 109 29.47 4.20 -0.74
N GLN A 110 28.62 4.77 0.14
CA GLN A 110 27.35 4.16 0.55
C GLN A 110 26.26 4.31 -0.53
N LEU A 111 26.33 5.36 -1.36
CA LEU A 111 25.36 5.63 -2.42
C LEU A 111 25.77 5.04 -3.77
N MET A 112 27.09 4.85 -3.99
CA MET A 112 27.66 4.31 -5.22
C MET A 112 26.97 3.05 -5.74
N PRO A 113 26.65 2.03 -4.92
CA PRO A 113 26.00 0.82 -5.41
C PRO A 113 24.63 1.10 -6.07
N PHE A 114 23.89 2.09 -5.58
CA PHE A 114 22.58 2.44 -6.14
C PHE A 114 22.69 3.17 -7.47
N PHE A 115 23.70 4.01 -7.64
CA PHE A 115 23.98 4.67 -8.92
C PHE A 115 24.47 3.68 -9.98
N VAL A 116 25.35 2.74 -9.59
CA VAL A 116 25.87 1.69 -10.49
C VAL A 116 24.78 0.70 -10.90
N THR A 117 23.97 0.22 -9.95
CA THR A 117 22.89 -0.74 -10.24
C THR A 117 21.62 -0.09 -10.78
N GLN A 118 21.57 1.24 -10.80
CA GLN A 118 20.43 2.05 -11.24
C GLN A 118 19.12 1.74 -10.49
N ALA A 119 19.20 1.20 -9.26
CA ALA A 119 18.09 0.96 -8.32
C ALA A 119 16.71 0.69 -8.96
N LYS A 120 16.64 -0.20 -9.97
CA LYS A 120 15.45 -0.27 -10.87
C LYS A 120 14.21 -0.92 -10.25
N SER A 121 14.37 -1.60 -9.12
CA SER A 121 13.29 -2.30 -8.40
C SER A 121 12.74 -1.45 -7.26
N GLU A 122 11.47 -1.64 -6.89
CA GLU A 122 10.85 -0.96 -5.74
C GLU A 122 11.70 -1.12 -4.46
N LYS A 123 12.26 -2.31 -4.21
CA LYS A 123 13.20 -2.57 -3.12
C LYS A 123 14.49 -1.75 -3.22
N GLY A 124 15.04 -1.60 -4.42
CA GLY A 124 16.20 -0.76 -4.67
C GLY A 124 15.92 0.71 -4.36
N LEU A 125 14.72 1.20 -4.70
CA LEU A 125 14.29 2.58 -4.42
C LEU A 125 14.13 2.84 -2.93
N VAL A 126 13.53 1.90 -2.19
CA VAL A 126 13.43 1.97 -0.72
C VAL A 126 14.81 2.05 -0.11
N ASN A 127 15.70 1.14 -0.50
CA ASN A 127 17.06 1.10 0.03
C ASN A 127 17.85 2.36 -0.29
N LEU A 128 17.66 2.97 -1.48
CA LEU A 128 18.26 4.26 -1.81
C LEU A 128 17.69 5.40 -0.95
N ALA A 129 16.37 5.45 -0.73
CA ALA A 129 15.73 6.46 0.12
C ALA A 129 16.24 6.38 1.58
N ILE A 130 16.49 5.15 2.05
CA ILE A 130 17.08 4.88 3.37
C ILE A 130 18.55 5.27 3.42
N ALA A 131 19.35 4.75 2.48
CA ALA A 131 20.80 4.94 2.45
C ALA A 131 21.18 6.41 2.28
N SER A 132 20.39 7.18 1.53
CA SER A 132 20.60 8.62 1.37
C SER A 132 20.16 9.46 2.57
N GLY A 133 19.37 8.90 3.50
CA GLY A 133 18.75 9.67 4.59
C GLY A 133 17.52 10.48 4.17
N ALA A 134 17.11 10.42 2.90
CA ALA A 134 15.92 11.12 2.40
C ALA A 134 14.66 10.70 3.18
N LEU A 135 14.54 9.42 3.50
CA LEU A 135 13.43 8.90 4.29
C LEU A 135 13.45 9.43 5.74
N SER A 136 14.62 9.47 6.38
CA SER A 136 14.77 10.03 7.74
C SER A 136 14.36 11.50 7.80
N ARG A 137 14.73 12.26 6.76
CA ARG A 137 14.37 13.67 6.59
C ARG A 137 12.89 13.90 6.35
N ALA A 138 12.28 13.08 5.48
CA ALA A 138 10.86 13.19 5.15
C ALA A 138 9.98 12.83 6.36
N LEU A 139 10.33 11.77 7.09
CA LEU A 139 9.56 11.28 8.25
C LEU A 139 9.86 12.04 9.55
N ARG A 140 10.75 13.05 9.51
CA ARG A 140 11.15 13.89 10.64
C ARG A 140 11.63 13.07 11.84
N LEU A 141 12.47 12.07 11.57
CA LEU A 141 13.02 11.19 12.61
C LEU A 141 14.03 11.95 13.48
N ASP A 142 14.18 11.54 14.74
CA ASP A 142 15.12 12.18 15.66
C ASP A 142 16.58 12.04 15.18
N ASN A 143 16.89 10.89 14.56
CA ASN A 143 18.16 10.67 13.88
C ASN A 143 17.96 10.80 12.36
N GLN A 144 18.60 11.82 11.79
CA GLN A 144 18.57 12.12 10.36
C GLN A 144 19.60 11.31 9.55
N ALA A 145 20.42 10.49 10.22
CA ALA A 145 21.35 9.57 9.57
C ALA A 145 20.61 8.46 8.80
N PRO A 146 21.32 7.75 7.89
CA PRO A 146 20.80 6.55 7.25
C PRO A 146 20.30 5.54 8.28
N LEU A 147 19.12 4.97 8.02
CA LEU A 147 18.53 3.97 8.90
C LEU A 147 19.21 2.60 8.69
N SER A 148 19.11 1.74 9.71
CA SER A 148 19.41 0.32 9.57
C SER A 148 18.63 -0.29 8.40
N ALA A 149 19.19 -1.32 7.79
CA ALA A 149 18.54 -2.03 6.69
C ALA A 149 17.10 -2.41 7.07
N PRO A 150 16.12 -2.15 6.18
CA PRO A 150 14.72 -2.43 6.49
C PRO A 150 14.48 -3.93 6.58
N ALA A 151 13.50 -4.32 7.42
CA ALA A 151 12.97 -5.67 7.37
C ALA A 151 11.99 -5.78 6.20
N HIS A 152 12.21 -6.75 5.32
CA HIS A 152 11.24 -7.15 4.29
C HIS A 152 10.39 -8.29 4.83
N ALA A 153 9.08 -8.29 4.57
CA ALA A 153 8.22 -9.36 5.04
C ALA A 153 7.23 -9.80 3.96
N GLN A 154 7.19 -11.11 3.71
CA GLN A 154 6.10 -11.77 3.03
C GLN A 154 5.58 -12.81 4.02
N SER A 155 4.42 -12.54 4.62
CA SER A 155 3.90 -13.41 5.67
C SER A 155 2.40 -13.56 5.58
N THR A 156 1.89 -14.62 6.20
CA THR A 156 0.45 -14.80 6.36
C THR A 156 0.02 -14.10 7.65
N PHE A 157 -0.99 -13.25 7.53
CA PHE A 157 -1.57 -12.53 8.65
C PHE A 157 -3.07 -12.84 8.74
N THR A 158 -3.57 -12.80 9.97
CA THR A 158 -4.99 -12.84 10.26
C THR A 158 -5.35 -11.56 11.01
N PHE A 159 -6.39 -10.85 10.54
CA PHE A 159 -6.92 -9.65 11.17
C PHE A 159 -8.35 -9.39 10.67
N GLY A 160 -9.12 -8.63 11.45
CA GLY A 160 -10.38 -8.06 10.98
C GLY A 160 -10.13 -6.80 10.16
N SER A 161 -10.95 -6.57 9.15
CA SER A 161 -10.88 -5.35 8.34
C SER A 161 -12.26 -4.96 7.82
N VAL A 162 -12.70 -3.72 8.05
CA VAL A 162 -13.90 -3.21 7.39
C VAL A 162 -13.50 -2.62 6.05
N ALA A 163 -14.20 -2.92 4.96
CA ALA A 163 -13.88 -2.29 3.69
C ALA A 163 -14.27 -0.80 3.66
N HIS A 164 -15.42 -0.45 4.22
CA HIS A 164 -15.96 0.91 4.24
C HIS A 164 -16.86 1.12 5.47
N GLU A 165 -16.86 2.31 6.06
CA GLU A 165 -17.66 2.64 7.26
C GLU A 165 -19.18 2.41 7.15
N GLN A 166 -19.71 2.28 5.93
CA GLN A 166 -21.14 2.06 5.70
C GLN A 166 -21.48 0.56 5.68
N LEU A 167 -20.47 -0.30 5.65
CA LEU A 167 -20.64 -1.75 5.67
C LEU A 167 -20.66 -2.26 7.12
N PRO A 168 -21.20 -3.47 7.34
CA PRO A 168 -21.20 -4.08 8.67
C PRO A 168 -19.80 -4.13 9.31
N GLU A 169 -19.78 -4.09 10.63
CA GLU A 169 -18.58 -4.24 11.48
C GLU A 169 -17.73 -5.47 11.09
N PRO A 170 -16.40 -5.39 11.25
CA PRO A 170 -15.48 -6.41 10.76
C PRO A 170 -15.61 -7.68 11.60
N ARG A 171 -15.48 -8.84 10.98
CA ARG A 171 -15.21 -10.09 11.70
C ARG A 171 -13.70 -10.25 11.79
N GLN A 172 -13.22 -10.71 12.95
CA GLN A 172 -11.79 -10.89 13.24
C GLN A 172 -11.06 -11.83 12.26
N GLU A 173 -11.81 -12.59 11.46
CA GLU A 173 -11.33 -13.55 10.46
C GLU A 173 -11.58 -13.10 9.01
N ASP A 174 -11.97 -11.84 8.78
CA ASP A 174 -12.27 -11.33 7.44
C ASP A 174 -11.06 -11.39 6.51
N TYR A 175 -9.84 -11.30 7.05
CA TYR A 175 -8.61 -11.53 6.31
C TYR A 175 -7.77 -12.66 6.92
N LYS A 176 -7.35 -13.60 6.07
CA LYS A 176 -6.41 -14.68 6.39
C LYS A 176 -5.49 -14.93 5.20
N GLY A 177 -4.58 -14.01 4.92
CA GLY A 177 -3.86 -14.00 3.64
C GLY A 177 -2.42 -13.56 3.71
N GLN A 178 -1.74 -13.72 2.58
CA GLN A 178 -0.39 -13.24 2.40
C GLN A 178 -0.41 -11.71 2.25
N VAL A 179 0.24 -11.01 3.16
CA VAL A 179 0.58 -9.59 3.00
C VAL A 179 2.06 -9.52 2.63
N GLU A 180 2.35 -8.76 1.58
CA GLU A 180 3.70 -8.39 1.21
C GLU A 180 3.96 -6.98 1.72
N ILE A 181 5.09 -6.79 2.37
CA ILE A 181 5.54 -5.52 2.94
C ILE A 181 6.90 -5.21 2.33
N ASP A 182 6.96 -4.15 1.54
CA ASP A 182 8.18 -3.75 0.84
C ASP A 182 9.28 -3.37 1.81
N ALA A 183 8.95 -2.73 2.93
CA ALA A 183 9.89 -2.49 4.03
C ALA A 183 9.18 -2.13 5.32
N VAL A 184 9.78 -2.53 6.44
CA VAL A 184 9.44 -2.08 7.79
C VAL A 184 10.68 -1.48 8.44
N LEU A 185 10.52 -0.31 9.05
CA LEU A 185 11.55 0.40 9.77
C LEU A 185 11.08 0.72 11.18
N CYS A 186 11.94 0.54 12.17
CA CYS A 186 11.72 1.04 13.52
C CYS A 186 12.63 2.23 13.74
N ALA A 187 12.07 3.38 14.10
CA ALA A 187 12.83 4.60 14.36
C ALA A 187 12.18 5.45 15.45
N GLN A 188 12.96 6.38 16.01
CA GLN A 188 12.45 7.34 16.98
C GLN A 188 12.01 8.63 16.28
N ARG A 189 10.86 9.15 16.72
CA ARG A 189 10.33 10.45 16.37
C ARG A 189 9.77 11.09 17.62
N GLU A 190 10.22 12.30 17.94
CA GLU A 190 9.83 13.03 19.15
C GLU A 190 10.09 12.22 20.44
N GLY A 191 11.21 11.49 20.48
CA GLY A 191 11.61 10.65 21.60
C GLY A 191 10.80 9.36 21.75
N ARG A 192 9.92 9.03 20.80
CA ARG A 192 9.07 7.82 20.82
C ARG A 192 9.40 6.90 19.66
N ALA A 193 9.48 5.60 19.93
CA ALA A 193 9.62 4.61 18.87
C ALA A 193 8.32 4.50 18.05
N ALA A 194 8.47 4.36 16.74
CA ALA A 194 7.38 4.08 15.81
C ALA A 194 7.85 3.07 14.75
N LEU A 195 6.90 2.27 14.25
CA LEU A 195 7.09 1.43 13.07
C LEU A 195 6.55 2.14 11.84
N PHE A 196 7.39 2.24 10.82
CA PHE A 196 7.03 2.75 9.51
C PHE A 196 6.96 1.60 8.52
N VAL A 197 5.85 1.51 7.81
CA VAL A 197 5.54 0.43 6.87
C VAL A 197 5.45 1.03 5.49
N LEU A 198 6.37 0.64 4.62
CA LEU A 198 6.54 1.26 3.32
C LEU A 198 5.87 0.43 2.24
N GLU A 199 5.16 1.12 1.36
CA GLU A 199 4.80 0.66 0.03
C GLU A 199 5.48 1.61 -0.96
N ALA A 200 6.35 1.07 -1.81
CA ALA A 200 7.14 1.88 -2.74
C ALA A 200 6.70 1.67 -4.18
N LYS A 201 6.61 2.76 -4.94
CA LYS A 201 6.33 2.75 -6.37
C LYS A 201 7.33 3.62 -7.11
N ARG A 202 7.51 3.34 -8.40
CA ARG A 202 8.30 4.20 -9.29
C ARG A 202 7.50 5.44 -9.67
N ASP A 203 8.16 6.59 -9.81
CA ASP A 203 7.56 7.72 -10.50
C ASP A 203 7.38 7.37 -11.99
N GLY A 204 6.33 7.92 -12.61
CA GLY A 204 5.90 7.57 -13.96
C GLY A 204 5.14 6.23 -14.09
N SER A 205 4.96 5.48 -12.99
CA SER A 205 3.98 4.38 -12.93
C SER A 205 2.54 4.94 -12.83
N ASP A 206 1.57 4.04 -12.68
CA ASP A 206 0.19 4.39 -12.33
C ASP A 206 0.09 5.48 -11.24
N ARG A 207 -0.88 6.39 -11.41
CA ARG A 207 -1.05 7.61 -10.58
C ARG A 207 -1.92 7.40 -9.34
N SER A 208 -1.98 6.17 -8.87
CA SER A 208 -2.76 5.82 -7.67
C SER A 208 -2.19 4.59 -7.00
N LEU A 209 -2.51 4.38 -5.74
CA LEU A 209 -2.20 3.16 -4.98
C LEU A 209 -3.45 2.67 -4.26
N ALA A 210 -3.79 1.39 -4.36
CA ALA A 210 -4.88 0.82 -3.60
C ALA A 210 -4.57 0.86 -2.09
N LYS A 211 -5.49 1.40 -1.28
CA LYS A 211 -5.28 1.60 0.16
C LYS A 211 -4.92 0.32 0.91
N HIS A 212 -5.35 -0.85 0.41
CA HIS A 212 -5.16 -2.12 1.11
C HIS A 212 -3.69 -2.54 1.16
N LYS A 213 -2.87 -2.06 0.22
CA LYS A 213 -1.42 -2.28 0.19
C LYS A 213 -0.75 -1.75 1.47
N ILE A 214 -1.22 -0.62 1.96
CA ILE A 214 -0.75 -0.02 3.22
C ILE A 214 -1.56 -0.53 4.41
N ALA A 215 -2.89 -0.51 4.33
CA ALA A 215 -3.75 -0.85 5.47
C ALA A 215 -3.57 -2.30 5.95
N TYR A 216 -3.45 -3.27 5.04
CA TYR A 216 -3.23 -4.68 5.42
C TYR A 216 -1.88 -4.89 6.08
N ALA A 217 -0.87 -4.12 5.70
CA ALA A 217 0.44 -4.17 6.32
C ALA A 217 0.41 -3.55 7.73
N ILE A 218 -0.32 -2.44 7.93
CA ILE A 218 -0.56 -1.86 9.25
C ILE A 218 -1.30 -2.87 10.16
N TRP A 219 -2.44 -3.40 9.71
CA TRP A 219 -3.22 -4.37 10.50
C TRP A 219 -2.46 -5.66 10.78
N GLY A 220 -1.75 -6.20 9.78
CA GLY A 220 -0.95 -7.41 9.94
C GLY A 220 0.17 -7.24 10.97
N LEU A 221 0.85 -6.10 11.00
CA LEU A 221 1.85 -5.83 12.03
C LEU A 221 1.19 -5.60 13.40
N ARG A 222 0.13 -4.78 13.47
CA ARG A 222 -0.62 -4.55 14.72
C ARG A 222 -1.10 -5.85 15.36
N SER A 223 -1.56 -6.84 14.57
CA SER A 223 -2.01 -8.13 15.09
C SER A 223 -0.89 -9.01 15.67
N ARG A 224 0.38 -8.68 15.41
CA ARG A 224 1.55 -9.34 16.01
C ARG A 224 2.21 -8.55 17.14
N LEU A 225 1.94 -7.25 17.23
CA LEU A 225 2.50 -6.41 18.28
C LEU A 225 1.83 -6.69 19.61
N LYS A 226 2.64 -7.03 20.62
CA LYS A 226 2.19 -7.17 22.01
C LYS A 226 2.14 -5.83 22.76
N THR A 227 2.67 -4.78 22.15
CA THR A 227 2.77 -3.44 22.74
C THR A 227 1.82 -2.49 22.01
N PRO A 228 0.63 -2.20 22.56
CA PRO A 228 -0.35 -1.33 21.91
C PRO A 228 0.10 0.13 21.80
N ALA A 229 1.14 0.53 22.54
CA ALA A 229 1.68 1.89 22.53
C ALA A 229 2.64 2.18 21.36
N LEU A 230 2.95 1.20 20.51
CA LEU A 230 3.84 1.39 19.36
C LEU A 230 3.04 1.85 18.16
N ASP A 231 3.23 3.09 17.74
CA ASP A 231 2.62 3.64 16.54
C ASP A 231 3.07 2.86 15.30
N VAL A 232 2.10 2.44 14.47
CA VAL A 232 2.35 1.84 13.15
C VAL A 232 1.83 2.80 12.09
N ILE A 233 2.74 3.33 11.27
CA ILE A 233 2.50 4.38 10.30
C ILE A 233 2.75 3.83 8.90
N GLY A 234 1.78 3.97 8.01
CA GLY A 234 1.92 3.65 6.60
C GLY A 234 2.68 4.75 5.86
N VAL A 235 3.53 4.37 4.92
CA VAL A 235 4.33 5.31 4.13
C VAL A 235 4.19 4.94 2.65
N TYR A 236 3.62 5.86 1.87
CA TYR A 236 3.62 5.77 0.42
C TYR A 236 4.84 6.51 -0.12
N LEU A 237 5.75 5.78 -0.76
CA LEU A 237 6.98 6.32 -1.34
C LEU A 237 6.91 6.21 -2.88
N LYS A 238 7.00 7.35 -3.58
CA LYS A 238 7.29 7.36 -5.02
C LYS A 238 8.70 7.86 -5.29
N VAL A 239 9.47 7.11 -6.07
CA VAL A 239 10.84 7.48 -6.45
C VAL A 239 11.00 7.53 -7.96
N GLY A 240 11.52 8.63 -8.48
CA GLY A 240 11.74 8.85 -9.92
C GLY A 240 13.02 9.58 -10.22
N SER A 241 13.63 9.30 -11.37
CA SER A 241 14.76 10.11 -11.88
C SER A 241 14.23 11.17 -12.84
N ARG A 242 14.74 12.39 -12.71
CA ARG A 242 14.53 13.52 -13.63
C ARG A 242 15.87 14.16 -13.97
N GLU A 243 15.87 15.24 -14.74
CA GLU A 243 17.10 15.94 -15.16
C GLU A 243 17.87 16.53 -13.98
N ASP A 244 17.17 17.02 -12.96
CA ASP A 244 17.72 17.68 -11.77
C ASP A 244 18.11 16.71 -10.64
N GLY A 245 17.72 15.44 -10.71
CA GLY A 245 18.11 14.43 -9.72
C GLY A 245 17.15 13.27 -9.56
N ILE A 246 17.19 12.66 -8.38
CA ILE A 246 16.28 11.61 -7.94
C ILE A 246 15.25 12.23 -6.99
N HIS A 247 13.98 12.13 -7.38
CA HIS A 247 12.84 12.70 -6.69
C HIS A 247 12.24 11.65 -5.78
N PHE A 248 12.20 11.93 -4.48
CA PHE A 248 11.47 11.16 -3.49
C PHE A 248 10.22 11.94 -3.12
N ARG A 249 9.05 11.37 -3.37
CA ARG A 249 7.78 11.88 -2.86
C ARG A 249 7.28 10.93 -1.79
N ILE A 250 7.07 11.44 -0.58
CA ILE A 250 6.75 10.66 0.61
C ILE A 250 5.47 11.20 1.23
N ALA A 251 4.51 10.33 1.50
CA ALA A 251 3.30 10.65 2.23
C ALA A 251 3.06 9.62 3.35
N GLU A 252 2.75 10.12 4.54
CA GLU A 252 2.43 9.29 5.71
C GLU A 252 0.93 9.07 5.83
N TYR A 253 0.54 7.87 6.24
CA TYR A 253 -0.84 7.45 6.39
C TYR A 253 -1.08 6.75 7.73
N ARG A 254 -2.25 6.99 8.31
CA ARG A 254 -2.72 6.29 9.51
C ARG A 254 -4.14 5.78 9.30
N LEU A 255 -4.45 4.70 10.00
CA LEU A 255 -5.81 4.28 10.23
C LEU A 255 -6.29 4.95 11.52
N PRO A 256 -7.49 5.58 11.53
CA PRO A 256 -8.04 6.16 12.74
C PRO A 256 -8.29 5.09 13.81
N ASP A 257 -8.17 5.49 15.08
CA ASP A 257 -8.31 4.59 16.23
C ASP A 257 -9.73 4.03 16.43
N LYS A 258 -10.74 4.66 15.81
CA LYS A 258 -12.15 4.22 15.81
C LYS A 258 -12.61 3.94 14.38
N GLY A 259 -13.23 2.79 14.16
CA GLY A 259 -13.72 2.39 12.85
C GLY A 259 -12.58 2.10 11.89
N GLU A 260 -11.77 1.09 12.22
CA GLU A 260 -10.68 0.55 11.39
C GLU A 260 -11.24 0.03 10.06
N CYS A 261 -11.55 0.95 9.15
CA CYS A 261 -12.00 0.66 7.81
C CYS A 261 -10.95 1.07 6.79
N LEU A 262 -10.87 0.31 5.71
CA LEU A 262 -9.90 0.49 4.66
C LEU A 262 -10.06 1.86 3.99
N ALA A 263 -11.31 2.27 3.75
CA ALA A 263 -11.63 3.56 3.15
C ALA A 263 -11.20 4.77 4.01
N SER A 264 -11.06 4.62 5.34
CA SER A 264 -10.65 5.71 6.24
C SER A 264 -9.14 5.89 6.37
N LEU A 265 -8.31 5.10 5.67
CA LEU A 265 -6.87 5.37 5.60
C LEU A 265 -6.65 6.78 5.05
N GLU A 266 -6.05 7.64 5.86
CA GLU A 266 -5.91 9.07 5.58
C GLU A 266 -4.49 9.56 5.84
N ARG A 267 -4.14 10.67 5.18
CA ARG A 267 -2.81 11.27 5.26
C ARG A 267 -2.60 11.88 6.64
N SER A 268 -1.60 11.42 7.38
CA SER A 268 -1.37 11.82 8.78
C SER A 268 -0.40 12.99 8.97
N ALA A 269 0.31 13.39 7.91
CA ALA A 269 1.27 14.49 7.93
C ALA A 269 1.35 15.19 6.57
N ALA A 270 1.91 16.40 6.53
CA ALA A 270 2.23 17.04 5.26
C ALA A 270 3.22 16.18 4.46
N PRO A 271 2.98 15.93 3.16
CA PRO A 271 3.90 15.14 2.35
C PRO A 271 5.22 15.87 2.15
N SER A 272 6.25 15.13 1.76
CA SER A 272 7.56 15.67 1.41
C SER A 272 7.90 15.36 -0.03
N HIS A 273 8.52 16.31 -0.72
CA HIS A 273 9.14 16.08 -2.03
C HIS A 273 10.60 16.51 -1.95
N LEU A 274 11.49 15.52 -1.83
CA LEU A 274 12.93 15.71 -1.74
C LEU A 274 13.60 15.36 -3.07
N VAL A 275 14.57 16.17 -3.48
CA VAL A 275 15.36 15.97 -4.70
C VAL A 275 16.80 15.73 -4.31
N LEU A 276 17.30 14.51 -4.48
CA LEU A 276 18.72 14.21 -4.38
C LEU A 276 19.36 14.53 -5.73
N PRO A 277 20.20 15.59 -5.83
CA PRO A 277 20.79 15.96 -7.11
C PRO A 277 21.65 14.83 -7.68
N HIS A 278 21.74 14.76 -9.00
CA HIS A 278 22.74 13.90 -9.62
C HIS A 278 24.12 14.36 -9.17
N LEU A 279 24.91 13.41 -8.70
CA LEU A 279 26.31 13.68 -8.45
C LEU A 279 26.96 13.82 -9.83
N HIS A 280 27.42 15.02 -10.18
CA HIS A 280 28.29 15.20 -11.33
C HIS A 280 29.58 14.42 -11.04
N ILE A 281 29.70 13.22 -11.62
CA ILE A 281 30.93 12.43 -11.64
C ILE A 281 31.77 12.89 -12.82
#